data_AF-A0A9E4EIC1-F1
#
_entry.id   AF-A0A9E4EIC1-F1
#
_cell.length_a   1.000
_cell.length_b   1.000
_cell.length_c   1.000
_cell.angle_alpha   90.00
_cell.angle_beta   90.00
_cell.angle_gamma   90.00
#
_symmetry.space_group_name_H-M   'P 1'
#
loop_
_entity.id
_entity.type
_entity.pdbx_description
1 polymer ?
#
loop_
_entity_poly.entity_id
_entity_poly.type
_entity_poly.pdbx_seq_one_letter_code
_entity_poly.pdbx_strand_id
1 'polypeptide(L)'
;IDPDELLARHRKVLETLNSPEIFFERCRTHYAHRARRPIPSMPIGWTELRAGLRSFWHQGVVGTYRWTFWKFMAHMLVHHPRDFGDSIRMSIHGRHLILTTRDALQVDEVQTFLDEALDHLKRFSEGYKEVSVGDYASKLMHALHGRVDHFQDDYRTLQHNAEVMLKAAQEYCELIREEFRHQVAEPLERFQQEIEAILESYPTQSDLQPAR
;
A
#
# COMPACT_ATOMS: atom_id res chain seq x y z
N ILE A 1 9.58 21.68 11.09
CA ILE A 1 9.44 20.29 10.60
C ILE A 1 8.54 20.41 9.39
N ASP A 2 9.00 19.87 8.28
CA ASP A 2 8.24 19.83 7.03
C ASP A 2 6.98 18.94 7.21
N PRO A 3 5.80 19.29 6.69
CA PRO A 3 4.58 18.50 6.88
C PRO A 3 4.74 17.03 6.48
N ASP A 4 5.42 16.76 5.36
CA ASP A 4 5.65 15.41 4.85
C ASP A 4 6.58 14.61 5.77
N GLU A 5 7.62 15.27 6.29
CA GLU A 5 8.52 14.67 7.29
C GLU A 5 7.78 14.31 8.58
N LEU A 6 6.83 15.14 9.01
CA LEU A 6 6.02 14.87 10.20
C LEU A 6 5.12 13.64 9.99
N LEU A 7 4.45 13.56 8.84
CA LEU A 7 3.59 12.44 8.47
C LEU A 7 4.38 11.13 8.37
N ALA A 8 5.54 11.15 7.71
CA ALA A 8 6.41 9.99 7.59
C ALA A 8 6.90 9.47 8.97
N ARG A 9 7.27 10.38 9.88
CA ARG A 9 7.64 10.02 11.25
C ARG A 9 6.47 9.42 12.01
N HIS A 10 5.29 10.01 11.90
CA HIS A 10 4.08 9.49 12.55
C HIS A 10 3.69 8.11 12.02
N ARG A 11 3.74 7.91 10.70
CA ARG A 11 3.53 6.61 10.03
C ARG A 11 4.44 5.54 10.61
N LYS A 12 5.75 5.81 10.67
CA LYS A 12 6.74 4.87 11.23
C LYS A 12 6.45 4.52 12.69
N VAL A 13 6.03 5.50 13.48
CA VAL A 13 5.65 5.28 14.89
C VAL A 13 4.43 4.37 14.97
N LEU A 14 3.36 4.62 14.20
CA LEU A 14 2.16 3.79 14.20
C LEU A 14 2.45 2.36 13.73
N GLU A 15 3.18 2.21 12.64
CA GLU A 15 3.62 0.90 12.13
C GLU A 15 4.37 0.10 13.21
N THR A 16 5.32 0.76 13.88
CA THR A 16 6.11 0.10 14.93
C THR A 16 5.25 -0.27 16.13
N LEU A 17 4.44 0.67 16.63
CA LEU A 17 3.62 0.48 17.84
C LEU A 17 2.52 -0.56 17.66
N ASN A 18 2.01 -0.69 16.43
CA ASN A 18 0.94 -1.61 16.06
C ASN A 18 1.47 -2.84 15.32
N SER A 19 2.79 -3.05 15.30
CA SER A 19 3.34 -4.37 14.97
C SER A 19 2.88 -5.39 16.03
N PRO A 20 2.51 -6.62 15.65
CA PRO A 20 2.04 -7.62 16.60
C PRO A 20 2.99 -7.83 17.80
N GLU A 21 4.28 -7.83 17.54
CA GLU A 21 5.35 -8.07 18.51
C GLU A 21 5.37 -6.98 19.59
N ILE A 22 5.47 -5.72 19.16
CA ILE A 22 5.52 -4.57 20.06
C ILE A 22 4.18 -4.38 20.76
N PHE A 23 3.06 -4.59 20.07
CA PHE A 23 1.73 -4.51 20.68
C PHE A 23 1.59 -5.49 21.85
N PHE A 24 1.86 -6.78 21.62
CA PHE A 24 1.72 -7.79 22.67
C PHE A 24 2.78 -7.64 23.77
N GLU A 25 3.97 -7.13 23.46
CA GLU A 25 4.96 -6.76 24.47
C GLU A 25 4.45 -5.64 25.38
N ARG A 26 3.87 -4.57 24.81
CA ARG A 26 3.26 -3.49 25.58
C ARG A 26 2.12 -4.00 26.47
N CYS A 27 1.31 -4.93 25.98
CA CYS A 27 0.29 -5.58 26.79
C CYS A 27 0.89 -6.35 27.97
N ARG A 28 1.94 -7.16 27.75
CA ARG A 28 2.64 -7.87 28.84
C ARG A 28 3.18 -6.90 29.88
N THR A 29 3.86 -5.84 29.42
CA THR A 29 4.39 -4.80 30.30
C THR A 29 3.29 -4.11 31.09
N HIS A 30 2.13 -3.86 30.47
CA HIS A 30 0.97 -3.31 31.15
C HIS A 30 0.50 -4.22 32.29
N TYR A 31 0.32 -5.53 32.05
CA TYR A 31 -0.11 -6.47 33.10
C TYR A 31 0.94 -6.69 34.18
N ALA A 32 2.23 -6.59 33.85
CA ALA A 32 3.32 -6.71 34.82
C ALA A 32 3.38 -5.53 35.80
N HIS A 33 3.08 -4.31 35.35
CA HIS A 33 3.24 -3.08 36.15
C HIS A 33 1.92 -2.50 36.66
N ARG A 34 0.77 -3.01 36.20
CA ARG A 34 -0.54 -2.57 36.67
C ARG A 34 -0.70 -2.94 38.14
N ALA A 35 -0.93 -1.94 38.99
CA ALA A 35 -1.40 -2.18 40.34
C ALA A 35 -2.69 -3.01 40.28
N ARG A 36 -2.73 -4.12 41.03
CA ARG A 36 -3.90 -5.02 41.10
C ARG A 36 -5.11 -4.24 41.61
N ARG A 37 -5.88 -3.65 40.70
CA ARG A 37 -7.19 -3.08 41.01
C ARG A 37 -8.22 -4.20 40.85
N PRO A 38 -9.12 -4.40 41.82
CA PRO A 38 -10.24 -5.31 41.63
C PRO A 38 -11.05 -4.83 40.43
N ILE A 39 -10.94 -5.56 39.31
CA ILE A 39 -11.80 -5.35 38.16
C ILE A 39 -13.12 -6.01 38.54
N PRO A 40 -14.27 -5.30 38.43
CA PRO A 40 -15.55 -5.96 38.58
C PRO A 40 -15.61 -7.13 37.61
N SER A 41 -15.87 -8.32 38.13
CA SER A 41 -16.13 -9.52 37.34
C SER A 41 -17.32 -9.24 36.42
N MET A 42 -17.04 -8.94 35.15
CA MET A 42 -18.08 -8.82 34.13
C MET A 42 -18.57 -10.24 33.80
N PRO A 43 -19.88 -10.51 33.82
CA PRO A 43 -20.39 -11.84 33.55
C PRO A 43 -19.97 -12.29 32.14
N ILE A 44 -19.35 -13.46 32.05
CA ILE A 44 -19.00 -14.07 30.76
C ILE A 44 -20.28 -14.69 30.22
N GLY A 45 -20.89 -14.02 29.24
CA GLY A 45 -22.02 -14.55 28.49
C GLY A 45 -21.58 -15.41 27.30
N TRP A 46 -22.57 -15.92 26.58
CA TRP A 46 -22.36 -16.71 25.37
C TRP A 46 -21.69 -15.91 24.25
N THR A 47 -21.99 -14.60 24.18
CA THR A 47 -21.41 -13.69 23.20
C THR A 47 -19.90 -13.52 23.41
N GLU A 48 -19.47 -13.34 24.65
CA GLU A 48 -18.06 -13.20 25.04
C GLU A 48 -17.29 -14.50 24.75
N LEU A 49 -17.88 -15.65 25.06
CA LEU A 49 -17.27 -16.94 24.76
C LEU A 49 -17.10 -17.14 23.25
N ARG A 50 -18.15 -16.84 22.47
CA ARG A 50 -18.10 -16.92 21.01
C ARG A 50 -17.06 -15.95 20.41
N ALA A 51 -16.96 -14.74 20.94
CA ALA A 51 -15.95 -13.77 20.54
C ALA A 51 -14.52 -14.26 20.86
N GLY A 52 -14.32 -14.87 22.04
CA GLY A 52 -13.06 -15.48 22.43
C GLY A 52 -12.63 -16.61 21.48
N LEU A 53 -13.53 -17.57 21.22
CA LEU A 53 -13.27 -18.66 20.27
C LEU A 53 -12.96 -18.15 18.86
N ARG A 54 -13.73 -17.15 18.40
CA ARG A 54 -13.47 -16.51 17.10
C ARG A 54 -12.10 -15.85 17.07
N SER A 55 -11.69 -15.21 18.16
CA SER A 55 -10.36 -14.61 18.32
C SER A 55 -9.26 -15.66 18.17
N PHE A 56 -9.36 -16.79 18.89
CA PHE A 56 -8.40 -17.89 18.80
C PHE A 56 -8.29 -18.44 17.37
N TRP A 57 -9.42 -18.60 16.67
CA TRP A 57 -9.40 -19.03 15.27
C TRP A 57 -8.70 -18.02 14.35
N HIS A 58 -9.11 -16.75 14.40
CA HIS A 58 -8.63 -15.75 13.44
C HIS A 58 -7.19 -15.31 13.72
N GLN A 59 -6.76 -15.24 14.99
CA GLN A 59 -5.41 -14.82 15.35
C GLN A 59 -4.46 -16.01 15.50
N GLY A 60 -4.91 -17.08 16.13
CA GLY A 60 -4.08 -18.22 16.49
C GLY A 60 -3.98 -19.32 15.42
N VAL A 61 -4.93 -19.42 14.50
CA VAL A 61 -4.90 -20.43 13.43
C VAL A 61 -4.60 -19.78 12.09
N VAL A 62 -5.52 -18.92 11.63
CA VAL A 62 -5.45 -18.32 10.29
C VAL A 62 -4.46 -17.15 10.24
N GLY A 63 -4.30 -16.41 11.34
CA GLY A 63 -3.53 -15.17 11.39
C GLY A 63 -2.05 -15.30 11.04
N THR A 64 -1.50 -14.25 10.41
CA THR A 64 -0.09 -14.21 10.01
C THR A 64 0.88 -14.10 11.20
N TYR A 65 0.41 -13.61 12.34
CA TYR A 65 1.18 -13.44 13.59
C TYR A 65 0.81 -14.45 14.67
N ARG A 66 0.36 -15.66 14.27
CA ARG A 66 -0.14 -16.69 15.19
C ARG A 66 0.81 -17.03 16.34
N TRP A 67 2.12 -17.08 16.05
CA TRP A 67 3.13 -17.42 17.05
C TRP A 67 3.26 -16.34 18.12
N THR A 68 3.24 -15.07 17.71
CA THR A 68 3.28 -13.92 18.63
C THR A 68 2.04 -13.91 19.51
N PHE A 69 0.87 -14.19 18.94
CA PHE A 69 -0.39 -14.32 19.68
C PHE A 69 -0.33 -15.47 20.70
N TRP A 70 0.07 -16.68 20.30
CA TRP A 70 0.15 -17.83 21.22
C TRP A 70 1.19 -17.63 22.32
N LYS A 71 2.33 -17.01 22.01
CA LYS A 71 3.35 -16.64 23.00
C LYS A 71 2.77 -15.70 24.06
N PHE A 72 1.99 -14.70 23.64
CA PHE A 72 1.30 -13.80 24.55
C PHE A 72 0.25 -14.53 25.40
N MET A 73 -0.59 -15.36 24.79
CA MET A 73 -1.62 -16.14 25.49
C MET A 73 -1.03 -17.09 26.53
N ALA A 74 0.02 -17.84 26.17
CA ALA A 74 0.72 -18.73 27.10
C ALA A 74 1.35 -17.95 28.26
N HIS A 75 1.97 -16.81 27.98
CA HIS A 75 2.54 -15.96 29.02
C HIS A 75 1.47 -15.44 30.00
N MET A 76 0.33 -14.97 29.49
CA MET A 76 -0.78 -14.50 30.33
C MET A 76 -1.40 -15.62 31.16
N LEU A 77 -1.53 -16.82 30.59
CA LEU A 77 -2.07 -17.97 31.32
C LEU A 77 -1.17 -18.40 32.49
N VAL A 78 0.16 -18.36 32.30
CA VAL A 78 1.14 -18.78 33.32
C VAL A 78 1.36 -17.71 34.39
N HIS A 79 1.52 -16.44 34.01
CA HIS A 79 1.92 -15.38 34.94
C HIS A 79 0.75 -14.54 35.48
N HIS A 80 -0.36 -14.48 34.75
CA HIS A 80 -1.50 -13.63 35.05
C HIS A 80 -2.87 -14.35 34.84
N PRO A 81 -3.08 -15.56 35.42
CA PRO A 81 -4.28 -16.36 35.14
C PRO A 81 -5.60 -15.65 35.52
N ARG A 82 -5.57 -14.78 36.54
CA ARG A 82 -6.74 -13.98 36.95
C ARG A 82 -7.11 -12.89 35.93
N ASP A 83 -6.14 -12.43 35.14
CA ASP A 83 -6.32 -11.40 34.12
C ASP A 83 -6.45 -12.02 32.72
N PHE A 84 -6.50 -13.35 32.61
CA PHE A 84 -6.50 -14.03 31.31
C PHE A 84 -7.70 -13.62 30.43
N GLY A 85 -8.90 -13.52 31.01
CA GLY A 85 -10.09 -13.04 30.28
C GLY A 85 -9.93 -11.60 29.77
N ASP A 86 -9.24 -10.74 30.54
CA ASP A 86 -8.91 -9.38 30.11
C ASP A 86 -7.89 -9.39 28.97
N SER A 87 -6.89 -10.28 29.03
CA SER A 87 -5.89 -10.44 27.98
C SER A 87 -6.50 -10.90 26.64
N ILE A 88 -7.54 -11.73 26.67
CA ILE A 88 -8.29 -12.12 25.47
C ILE A 88 -8.97 -10.87 24.87
N ARG A 89 -9.64 -10.04 25.68
CA ARG A 89 -10.25 -8.79 25.19
C ARG A 89 -9.20 -7.86 24.59
N MET A 90 -8.06 -7.70 25.26
CA MET A 90 -6.94 -6.91 24.75
C MET A 90 -6.42 -7.46 23.42
N SER A 91 -6.35 -8.78 23.25
CA SER A 91 -5.95 -9.39 21.97
C SER A 91 -6.95 -9.13 20.86
N ILE A 92 -8.26 -9.06 21.16
CA ILE A 92 -9.30 -8.72 20.17
C ILE A 92 -9.12 -7.26 19.73
N HIS A 93 -8.97 -6.32 20.68
CA HIS A 93 -8.68 -4.92 20.36
C HIS A 93 -7.37 -4.76 19.57
N GLY A 94 -6.33 -5.48 19.99
CA GLY A 94 -5.05 -5.51 19.30
C GLY A 94 -5.17 -5.95 17.85
N ARG A 95 -5.93 -7.02 17.58
CA ARG A 95 -6.20 -7.46 16.20
C ARG A 95 -6.77 -6.35 15.35
N HIS A 96 -7.76 -5.62 15.85
CA HIS A 96 -8.35 -4.50 15.11
C HIS A 96 -7.28 -3.43 14.83
N LEU A 97 -6.53 -3.02 15.85
CA LEU A 97 -5.52 -1.98 15.71
C LEU A 97 -4.40 -2.38 14.73
N ILE A 98 -3.91 -3.62 14.82
CA ILE A 98 -2.88 -4.17 13.92
C ILE A 98 -3.38 -4.20 12.48
N LEU A 99 -4.60 -4.70 12.25
CA LEU A 99 -5.16 -4.83 10.90
C LEU A 99 -5.46 -3.45 10.31
N THR A 100 -6.20 -2.60 11.00
CA THR A 100 -6.52 -1.25 10.52
C THR A 100 -5.26 -0.44 10.23
N THR A 101 -4.21 -0.57 11.06
CA THR A 101 -2.93 0.09 10.77
C THR A 101 -2.30 -0.48 9.51
N ARG A 102 -2.24 -1.81 9.36
CA ARG A 102 -1.72 -2.43 8.13
C ARG A 102 -2.48 -1.96 6.89
N ASP A 103 -3.81 -1.95 6.94
CA ASP A 103 -4.64 -1.55 5.80
C ASP A 103 -4.42 -0.09 5.44
N ALA A 104 -4.35 0.79 6.45
CA ALA A 104 -4.02 2.20 6.24
C ALA A 104 -2.60 2.36 5.65
N LEU A 105 -1.63 1.55 6.09
CA LEU A 105 -0.27 1.61 5.55
C LEU A 105 -0.19 1.16 4.08
N GLN A 106 -1.06 0.22 3.67
CA GLN A 106 -1.17 -0.27 2.29
C GLN A 106 -1.72 0.80 1.34
N VAL A 107 -2.61 1.67 1.80
CA VAL A 107 -3.10 2.80 0.99
C VAL A 107 -1.94 3.67 0.52
N ASP A 108 -1.06 4.08 1.44
CA ASP A 108 0.09 4.90 1.07
C ASP A 108 1.09 4.16 0.16
N GLU A 109 1.22 2.83 0.31
CA GLU A 109 2.07 2.01 -0.56
C GLU A 109 1.53 2.00 -2.00
N VAL A 110 0.20 1.91 -2.15
CA VAL A 110 -0.45 2.05 -3.46
C VAL A 110 -0.24 3.46 -4.03
N GLN A 111 -0.43 4.52 -3.24
CA GLN A 111 -0.17 5.88 -3.71
C GLN A 111 1.28 6.09 -4.16
N THR A 112 2.24 5.59 -3.37
CA THR A 112 3.67 5.63 -3.72
C THR A 112 3.95 4.91 -5.03
N PHE A 113 3.36 3.73 -5.23
CA PHE A 113 3.49 2.97 -6.49
C PHE A 113 2.94 3.76 -7.69
N LEU A 114 1.78 4.41 -7.54
CA LEU A 114 1.19 5.23 -8.62
C LEU A 114 2.12 6.39 -8.99
N ASP A 115 2.67 7.10 -8.00
CA ASP A 115 3.59 8.21 -8.22
C ASP A 115 4.89 7.74 -8.91
N GLU A 116 5.50 6.65 -8.43
CA GLU A 116 6.72 6.08 -9.02
C GLU A 116 6.50 5.59 -10.46
N ALA A 117 5.35 4.97 -10.74
CA ALA A 117 4.98 4.51 -12.07
C ALA A 117 4.80 5.68 -13.04
N LEU A 118 4.16 6.78 -12.60
CA LEU A 118 4.06 8.00 -13.41
C LEU A 118 5.43 8.61 -13.69
N ASP A 119 6.28 8.72 -12.68
CA ASP A 119 7.63 9.26 -12.83
C ASP A 119 8.47 8.43 -13.82
N HIS A 120 8.35 7.10 -13.78
CA HIS A 120 9.03 6.22 -14.73
C HIS A 120 8.53 6.45 -16.16
N LEU A 121 7.21 6.57 -16.36
CA LEU A 121 6.62 6.81 -17.67
C LEU A 121 6.98 8.19 -18.23
N LYS A 122 6.99 9.23 -17.38
CA LYS A 122 7.42 10.60 -17.74
C LYS A 122 8.88 10.63 -18.18
N ARG A 123 9.79 9.99 -17.45
CA ARG A 123 11.21 9.93 -17.83
C ARG A 123 11.41 9.23 -19.17
N PHE A 124 10.66 8.16 -19.42
CA PHE A 124 10.69 7.48 -20.71
C PHE A 124 10.22 8.39 -21.85
N SER A 125 9.14 9.16 -21.66
CA SER A 125 8.65 10.08 -22.69
C SER A 125 9.51 11.32 -22.88
N GLU A 126 10.15 11.83 -21.82
CA GLU A 126 11.04 13.00 -21.87
C GLU A 126 12.40 12.72 -22.51
N GLY A 127 12.98 11.53 -22.30
CA GLY A 127 14.25 11.12 -22.91
C GLY A 127 14.23 11.20 -24.45
N TYR A 128 13.04 11.24 -25.05
CA TYR A 128 12.82 11.43 -26.47
C TYR A 128 12.76 12.92 -26.90
N LYS A 129 12.22 13.81 -26.05
CA LYS A 129 12.09 15.26 -26.35
C LYS A 129 13.46 15.93 -26.56
N GLU A 130 14.50 15.50 -25.85
CA GLU A 130 15.85 16.05 -25.98
C GLU A 130 16.57 15.66 -27.29
N VAL A 131 16.23 14.53 -27.90
CA VAL A 131 16.89 14.01 -29.12
C VAL A 131 16.30 14.61 -30.41
N SER A 132 15.24 15.40 -30.32
CA SER A 132 14.43 15.84 -31.47
C SER A 132 14.90 17.13 -32.15
N VAL A 133 15.80 17.92 -31.55
CA VAL A 133 16.16 19.25 -32.08
C VAL A 133 17.68 19.36 -32.26
N GLY A 134 18.17 19.25 -33.50
CA GLY A 134 19.55 19.68 -33.74
C GLY A 134 20.11 19.54 -35.15
N ASP A 135 19.96 18.41 -35.82
CA ASP A 135 20.85 18.14 -36.95
C ASP A 135 20.23 17.09 -37.87
N TYR A 136 20.06 17.40 -39.17
CA TYR A 136 20.09 16.48 -40.32
C TYR A 136 19.15 16.96 -41.45
N ALA A 137 19.68 17.68 -42.44
CA ALA A 137 18.92 17.95 -43.67
C ALA A 137 19.37 17.12 -44.90
N SER A 138 20.36 16.24 -44.80
CA SER A 138 20.83 15.49 -46.00
C SER A 138 21.09 13.99 -45.85
N LYS A 139 21.06 13.43 -44.63
CA LYS A 139 20.99 11.97 -44.39
C LYS A 139 19.54 11.46 -44.18
N LEU A 140 18.57 12.36 -44.36
CA LEU A 140 17.20 12.26 -43.86
C LEU A 140 16.39 11.13 -44.52
N MET A 141 16.51 10.90 -45.83
CA MET A 141 15.57 10.00 -46.52
C MET A 141 15.75 8.50 -46.22
N HIS A 142 16.98 8.02 -45.98
CA HIS A 142 17.21 6.63 -45.57
C HIS A 142 17.13 6.43 -44.05
N ALA A 143 17.53 7.45 -43.27
CA ALA A 143 17.35 7.44 -41.82
C ALA A 143 15.87 7.53 -41.42
N LEU A 144 15.03 8.18 -42.23
CA LEU A 144 13.59 8.33 -41.98
C LEU A 144 12.87 7.00 -41.87
N HIS A 145 13.16 6.00 -42.70
CA HIS A 145 12.44 4.73 -42.65
C HIS A 145 12.76 3.98 -41.35
N GLY A 146 14.04 3.79 -41.03
CA GLY A 146 14.45 3.14 -39.78
C GLY A 146 14.07 3.94 -38.53
N ARG A 147 14.01 5.28 -38.62
CA ARG A 147 13.59 6.14 -37.51
C ARG A 147 12.08 6.14 -37.32
N VAL A 148 11.28 6.05 -38.39
CA VAL A 148 9.82 5.89 -38.31
C VAL A 148 9.45 4.51 -37.76
N ASP A 149 10.14 3.46 -38.19
CA ASP A 149 9.94 2.11 -37.64
C ASP A 149 10.32 2.08 -36.14
N HIS A 150 11.44 2.70 -35.78
CA HIS A 150 11.87 2.85 -34.38
C HIS A 150 10.87 3.68 -33.56
N PHE A 151 10.34 4.79 -34.11
CA PHE A 151 9.31 5.59 -33.44
C PHE A 151 7.99 4.86 -33.23
N GLN A 152 7.57 4.04 -34.20
CA GLN A 152 6.42 3.18 -34.02
C GLN A 152 6.67 2.11 -32.95
N ASP A 153 7.88 1.56 -32.90
CA ASP A 153 8.26 0.56 -31.89
C ASP A 153 8.34 1.16 -30.48
N ASP A 154 8.86 2.39 -30.37
CA ASP A 154 8.94 3.15 -29.12
C ASP A 154 7.55 3.55 -28.62
N TYR A 155 6.66 4.03 -29.51
CA TYR A 155 5.27 4.33 -29.15
C TYR A 155 4.52 3.07 -28.72
N ARG A 156 4.70 1.95 -29.42
CA ARG A 156 4.14 0.65 -29.02
C ARG A 156 4.66 0.21 -27.66
N THR A 157 5.95 0.42 -27.39
CA THR A 157 6.55 0.11 -26.10
C THR A 157 6.00 1.02 -24.99
N LEU A 158 5.87 2.31 -25.25
CA LEU A 158 5.25 3.27 -24.32
C LEU A 158 3.81 2.89 -24.01
N GLN A 159 3.01 2.61 -25.04
CA GLN A 159 1.63 2.18 -24.91
C GLN A 159 1.53 0.87 -24.12
N HIS A 160 2.36 -0.13 -24.46
CA HIS A 160 2.39 -1.40 -23.74
C HIS A 160 2.75 -1.23 -22.26
N ASN A 161 3.77 -0.42 -21.97
CA ASN A 161 4.17 -0.13 -20.60
C ASN A 161 3.06 0.58 -19.82
N ALA A 162 2.39 1.57 -20.44
CA ALA A 162 1.24 2.25 -19.87
C ALA A 162 0.09 1.27 -19.56
N GLU A 163 -0.25 0.39 -20.50
CA GLU A 163 -1.28 -0.65 -20.31
C GLU A 163 -0.94 -1.60 -19.16
N VAL A 164 0.31 -2.06 -19.07
CA VAL A 164 0.77 -2.93 -17.98
C VAL A 164 0.70 -2.21 -16.63
N MET A 165 1.15 -0.96 -16.56
CA MET A 165 1.12 -0.15 -15.34
C MET A 165 -0.31 0.16 -14.89
N LEU A 166 -1.20 0.50 -15.83
CA LEU A 166 -2.61 0.79 -15.55
C LEU A 166 -3.35 -0.46 -15.07
N LYS A 167 -3.07 -1.62 -15.67
CA LYS A 167 -3.58 -2.90 -15.18
C LYS A 167 -3.08 -3.22 -13.77
N ALA A 168 -1.77 -3.07 -13.52
CA ALA A 168 -1.20 -3.31 -12.20
C ALA A 168 -1.78 -2.37 -11.14
N ALA A 169 -1.95 -1.08 -11.46
CA ALA A 169 -2.58 -0.09 -10.60
C ALA A 169 -4.02 -0.48 -10.23
N GLN A 170 -4.83 -0.89 -11.21
CA GLN A 170 -6.20 -1.35 -10.97
C GLN A 170 -6.23 -2.60 -10.07
N GLU A 171 -5.37 -3.59 -10.35
CA GLU A 171 -5.29 -4.80 -9.52
C GLU A 171 -4.86 -4.48 -8.08
N TYR A 172 -3.89 -3.58 -7.88
CA TYR A 172 -3.44 -3.15 -6.55
C TYR A 172 -4.54 -2.40 -5.78
N CYS A 173 -5.27 -1.50 -6.45
CA CYS A 173 -6.39 -0.78 -5.84
C CYS A 173 -7.53 -1.72 -5.42
N GLU A 174 -7.81 -2.79 -6.16
CA GLU A 174 -8.85 -3.76 -5.80
C GLU A 174 -8.51 -4.59 -4.54
N LEU A 175 -7.22 -4.75 -4.23
CA LEU A 175 -6.76 -5.41 -3.00
C LEU A 175 -6.99 -4.56 -1.75
N ILE A 176 -7.20 -3.25 -1.90
CA ILE A 176 -7.52 -2.36 -0.78
C ILE A 176 -8.92 -2.67 -0.25
N ARG A 177 -8.99 -2.77 1.08
CA ARG A 177 -10.25 -3.04 1.78
C ARG A 177 -11.28 -1.95 1.49
N GLU A 178 -12.54 -2.36 1.37
CA GLU A 178 -13.68 -1.50 1.01
C GLU A 178 -13.73 -0.18 1.79
N GLU A 179 -13.49 -0.23 3.11
CA GLU A 179 -13.49 0.95 3.99
C GLU A 179 -12.44 2.02 3.63
N PHE A 180 -11.37 1.65 2.92
CA PHE A 180 -10.29 2.54 2.50
C PHE A 180 -10.30 2.84 0.98
N ARG A 181 -11.21 2.25 0.20
CA ARG A 181 -11.22 2.42 -1.28
C ARG A 181 -11.34 3.87 -1.73
N HIS A 182 -12.09 4.69 -0.99
CA HIS A 182 -12.23 6.11 -1.29
C HIS A 182 -10.88 6.88 -1.26
N GLN A 183 -9.88 6.39 -0.53
CA GLN A 183 -8.56 7.03 -0.42
C GLN A 183 -7.63 6.71 -1.60
N VAL A 184 -7.98 5.71 -2.41
CA VAL A 184 -7.21 5.33 -3.62
C VAL A 184 -7.96 5.65 -4.92
N ALA A 185 -9.26 5.97 -4.84
CA ALA A 185 -10.08 6.29 -6.00
C ALA A 185 -9.59 7.53 -6.76
N GLU A 186 -9.46 8.67 -6.07
CA GLU A 186 -8.96 9.92 -6.68
C GLU A 186 -7.51 9.79 -7.19
N PRO A 187 -6.55 9.21 -6.43
CA PRO A 187 -5.21 8.92 -6.97
C PRO A 187 -5.22 8.05 -8.23
N LEU A 188 -6.07 7.02 -8.30
CA LEU A 188 -6.18 6.15 -9.47
C LEU A 188 -6.76 6.90 -10.68
N GLU A 189 -7.79 7.73 -10.49
CA GLU A 189 -8.36 8.55 -11.56
C GLU A 189 -7.31 9.53 -12.11
N ARG A 190 -6.57 10.19 -11.22
CA ARG A 190 -5.48 11.09 -11.61
C ARG A 190 -4.39 10.35 -12.37
N PHE A 191 -4.00 9.16 -11.90
CA PHE A 191 -3.02 8.31 -12.57
C PHE A 191 -3.44 7.96 -14.00
N GLN A 192 -4.71 7.59 -14.20
CA GLN A 192 -5.26 7.30 -15.53
C GLN A 192 -5.23 8.53 -16.44
N GLN A 193 -5.66 9.69 -15.94
CA GLN A 193 -5.65 10.95 -16.69
C GLN A 193 -4.23 11.38 -17.08
N GLU A 194 -3.25 11.22 -16.19
CA GLU A 194 -1.86 11.56 -16.48
C GLU A 194 -1.23 10.60 -17.50
N ILE A 195 -1.54 9.30 -17.45
CA ILE A 195 -1.14 8.34 -18.49
C ILE A 195 -1.72 8.75 -19.85
N GLU A 196 -3.01 9.07 -19.91
CA GLU A 196 -3.68 9.49 -21.15
C GLU A 196 -3.02 10.74 -21.72
N ALA A 197 -2.77 11.76 -20.88
CA ALA A 197 -2.07 12.97 -21.29
C ALA A 197 -0.63 12.70 -21.79
N ILE A 198 0.10 11.75 -21.21
CA ILE A 198 1.43 11.35 -21.68
C ILE A 198 1.35 10.70 -23.06
N LEU A 199 0.38 9.82 -23.28
CA LEU A 199 0.18 9.17 -24.58
C LEU A 199 -0.26 10.17 -25.65
N GLU A 200 -1.18 11.09 -25.34
CA GLU A 200 -1.65 12.14 -26.26
C GLU A 200 -0.54 13.14 -26.62
N SER A 201 0.34 13.47 -25.67
CA SER A 201 1.46 14.40 -25.89
C SER A 201 2.66 13.74 -26.57
N TYR A 202 2.64 12.41 -26.77
CA TYR A 202 3.69 11.71 -27.49
C TYR A 202 3.47 11.89 -29.01
N PRO A 203 4.49 12.39 -29.75
CA PRO A 203 4.34 12.70 -31.17
C PRO A 203 3.94 11.45 -31.94
N THR A 204 2.73 11.45 -32.51
CA THR A 204 2.22 10.34 -33.30
C THR A 204 2.52 10.59 -34.78
N GLN A 205 2.56 9.53 -35.59
CA GLN A 205 2.90 9.60 -37.03
C GLN A 205 2.07 10.62 -37.84
N SER A 206 0.91 11.06 -37.33
CA SER A 206 0.05 12.08 -37.93
C SER A 206 0.58 13.52 -37.79
N ASP A 207 1.42 13.82 -36.79
CA ASP A 207 1.96 15.17 -36.55
C ASP A 207 3.18 15.49 -37.43
N LEU A 208 3.73 14.47 -38.09
CA LEU A 208 4.94 14.57 -38.93
C LEU A 208 4.62 14.61 -40.43
N GLN A 209 3.34 14.61 -40.83
CA GLN A 209 2.99 14.85 -42.24
C GLN A 209 3.07 16.36 -42.53
N PRO A 210 3.96 16.82 -43.43
CA PRO A 210 3.93 18.22 -43.86
C PRO A 210 2.58 18.49 -44.53
N ALA A 211 1.95 19.61 -44.15
CA ALA A 211 0.78 20.15 -44.83
C ALA A 211 1.07 20.19 -46.34
N ARG A 212 0.23 19.49 -47.12
CA ARG A 212 0.32 19.44 -48.58
C ARG A 212 0.15 20.80 -49.23
#